data_AF-A0A350XEN3-F1
#
_entry.id   AF-A0A350XEN3-F1
#
_cell.length_a   1.000
_cell.length_b   1.000
_cell.length_c   1.000
_cell.angle_alpha   90.00
_cell.angle_beta   90.00
_cell.angle_gamma   90.00
#
_symmetry.space_group_name_H-M   'P 1'
#
loop_
_entity.id
_entity.type
_entity.pdbx_description
1 polymer ?
#
loop_
_entity_poly.entity_id
_entity_poly.type
_entity_poly.pdbx_seq_one_letter_code
_entity_poly.pdbx_strand_id
1 'polypeptide(L)'
;MTKTEHKYVEINENNVAIIAGSTMKVLELVTSQFTHGWSPEELHFQYPHLSMSQIHSALAYYWDNQAEVDAEIERRFEYAERMRLEAGESPLVAKLRAQGLLKRRGYK
;
A
#
# COMPACT_ATOMS: atom_id res chain seq x y z
N MET A 1 27.31 18.10 -16.91
CA MET A 1 26.86 16.80 -16.37
C MET A 1 25.39 16.95 -15.97
N THR A 2 24.55 15.96 -16.24
CA THR A 2 23.11 16.00 -15.92
C THR A 2 22.79 14.87 -14.95
N LYS A 3 22.14 15.18 -13.82
CA LYS A 3 21.72 14.17 -12.85
C LYS A 3 20.45 13.47 -13.34
N THR A 4 20.34 12.18 -13.06
CA THR A 4 19.10 11.42 -13.20
C THR A 4 18.49 11.26 -11.81
N GLU A 5 17.23 11.61 -11.61
CA GLU A 5 16.56 11.50 -10.30
C GLU A 5 16.12 10.05 -10.03
N HIS A 6 14.92 9.66 -10.49
CA HIS A 6 14.36 8.32 -10.27
C HIS A 6 13.77 7.78 -11.55
N LYS A 7 14.59 7.03 -12.32
CA LYS A 7 14.25 6.59 -13.68
C LYS A 7 12.92 5.83 -13.80
N TYR A 8 12.49 5.16 -12.73
CA TYR A 8 11.32 4.29 -12.74
C TYR A 8 10.20 4.74 -11.79
N VAL A 9 10.17 6.02 -11.43
CA VAL A 9 9.08 6.60 -10.62
C VAL A 9 8.38 7.69 -11.42
N GLU A 10 7.05 7.60 -11.49
CA GLU A 10 6.18 8.54 -12.17
C GLU A 10 5.17 9.12 -11.18
N ILE A 11 4.91 10.42 -11.25
CA ILE A 11 3.87 11.06 -10.44
C ILE A 11 2.60 11.15 -11.27
N ASN A 12 1.50 10.58 -10.78
CA ASN A 12 0.21 10.66 -11.46
C ASN A 12 -0.54 11.98 -11.18
N GLU A 13 -1.69 12.17 -11.81
CA GLU A 13 -2.53 13.38 -11.68
C GLU A 13 -2.96 13.71 -10.24
N ASN A 14 -2.94 12.72 -9.35
CA ASN A 14 -3.30 12.86 -7.94
C ASN A 14 -2.08 13.07 -7.03
N ASN A 15 -0.91 13.42 -7.59
CA ASN A 15 0.36 13.57 -6.87
C ASN A 15 0.81 12.29 -6.14
N VAL A 16 0.51 11.11 -6.70
CA VAL A 16 0.93 9.82 -6.14
C VAL A 16 2.08 9.25 -6.95
N ALA A 17 3.16 8.89 -6.26
CA ALA A 17 4.30 8.20 -6.85
C ALA A 17 3.98 6.74 -7.20
N ILE A 18 4.07 6.41 -8.49
CA ILE A 18 3.81 5.11 -9.09
C ILE A 18 5.12 4.55 -9.68
N ILE A 19 5.30 3.24 -9.59
CA ILE A 19 6.42 2.56 -10.25
C ILE A 19 6.10 2.42 -11.74
N ALA A 20 6.91 3.05 -12.59
CA ALA A 20 6.71 3.15 -14.03
C ALA A 20 6.44 1.78 -14.67
N GLY A 21 5.41 1.70 -15.54
CA GLY A 21 5.01 0.44 -16.17
C GLY A 21 4.26 -0.55 -15.26
N SER A 22 3.81 -0.11 -14.08
CA SER A 22 2.97 -0.89 -13.18
C SER A 22 1.84 -0.02 -12.58
N THR A 23 0.91 -0.65 -11.88
CA THR A 23 -0.07 0.06 -11.03
C THR A 23 0.38 0.19 -9.58
N MET A 24 1.56 -0.33 -9.23
CA MET A 24 2.05 -0.37 -7.87
C MET A 24 2.57 1.00 -7.44
N LYS A 25 2.10 1.47 -6.28
CA LYS A 25 2.55 2.74 -5.71
C LYS A 25 3.87 2.55 -4.98
N VAL A 26 4.72 3.57 -4.97
CA VAL A 26 5.98 3.54 -4.20
C VAL A 26 5.71 3.29 -2.72
N LEU A 27 4.73 3.99 -2.14
CA LEU A 27 4.33 3.80 -0.74
C LEU A 27 3.87 2.36 -0.42
N GLU A 28 3.25 1.65 -1.37
CA GLU A 28 2.79 0.28 -1.17
C GLU A 28 3.98 -0.69 -1.12
N LEU A 29 4.97 -0.50 -2.01
CA LEU A 29 6.21 -1.27 -1.99
C LEU A 29 6.99 -1.06 -0.67
N VAL A 30 7.11 0.20 -0.25
CA VAL A 30 7.81 0.60 1.00
C VAL A 30 7.10 0.05 2.23
N THR A 31 5.76 0.16 2.28
CA THR A 31 4.97 -0.40 3.39
C THR A 31 5.16 -1.91 3.48
N SER A 32 5.16 -2.63 2.35
CA SER A 32 5.45 -4.06 2.33
C SER A 32 6.86 -4.38 2.82
N GLN A 33 7.86 -3.58 2.45
CA GLN A 33 9.24 -3.74 2.93
C GLN A 33 9.30 -3.64 4.46
N PHE A 34 8.74 -2.59 5.05
CA PHE A 34 8.79 -2.37 6.50
C PHE A 34 7.94 -3.36 7.29
N THR A 35 6.76 -3.72 6.76
CA THR A 35 5.83 -4.62 7.45
C THR A 35 6.39 -6.03 7.57
N HIS A 36 7.09 -6.50 6.53
CA HIS A 36 7.60 -7.87 6.47
C HIS A 36 9.11 -7.98 6.70
N GLY A 37 9.84 -6.86 6.69
CA GLY A 37 11.30 -6.84 6.77
C GLY A 37 12.00 -7.34 5.50
N TRP A 38 11.34 -7.28 4.34
CA TRP A 38 11.84 -7.88 3.11
C TRP A 38 13.06 -7.15 2.52
N SER A 39 14.02 -7.89 2.02
CA SER A 39 15.10 -7.38 1.17
C SER A 39 14.58 -6.99 -0.23
N PRO A 40 15.34 -6.23 -1.04
CA PRO A 40 14.99 -5.98 -2.45
C PRO A 40 14.79 -7.27 -3.27
N GLU A 41 15.57 -8.31 -3.01
CA GLU A 41 15.44 -9.63 -3.66
C GLU A 41 14.15 -10.34 -3.23
N GLU A 42 13.77 -10.23 -1.96
CA GLU A 42 12.51 -10.77 -1.46
C GLU A 42 11.32 -9.98 -2.02
N LEU A 43 11.41 -8.65 -2.09
CA LEU A 43 10.41 -7.82 -2.78
C LEU A 43 10.26 -8.25 -4.25
N HIS A 44 11.36 -8.53 -4.94
CA HIS A 44 11.30 -9.02 -6.32
C HIS A 44 10.66 -10.40 -6.41
N PHE A 45 10.95 -11.30 -5.47
CA PHE A 45 10.32 -12.60 -5.41
C PHE A 45 8.80 -12.51 -5.19
N GLN A 46 8.34 -11.58 -4.35
CA GLN A 46 6.92 -11.37 -4.04
C GLN A 46 6.20 -10.57 -5.14
N TYR A 47 6.91 -9.66 -5.81
CA TYR A 47 6.42 -8.84 -6.91
C TYR A 47 7.20 -9.12 -8.19
N PRO A 48 7.07 -10.32 -8.80
CA PRO A 48 7.91 -10.76 -9.92
C PRO A 48 7.71 -9.95 -11.21
N HIS A 49 6.67 -9.13 -11.27
CA HIS A 49 6.41 -8.20 -12.38
C HIS A 49 7.22 -6.91 -12.29
N LEU A 50 7.85 -6.62 -11.14
CA LEU A 50 8.77 -5.50 -10.98
C LEU A 50 10.20 -5.98 -11.19
N SER A 51 10.99 -5.27 -11.99
CA SER A 51 12.43 -5.50 -12.08
C SER A 51 13.18 -4.99 -10.85
N MET A 52 14.38 -5.53 -10.60
CA MET A 52 15.27 -5.02 -9.55
C MET A 52 15.54 -3.52 -9.68
N SER A 53 15.68 -3.01 -10.91
CA SER A 53 15.90 -1.58 -11.17
C SER A 53 14.70 -0.72 -10.75
N GLN A 54 13.47 -1.19 -10.98
CA GLN A 54 12.25 -0.52 -10.51
C GLN A 54 12.18 -0.50 -8.98
N ILE A 55 12.44 -1.64 -8.34
CA ILE A 55 12.45 -1.76 -6.87
C ILE A 55 13.46 -0.78 -6.27
N HIS A 56 14.72 -0.82 -6.71
CA HIS A 56 15.74 0.08 -6.19
C HIS A 56 15.45 1.55 -6.49
N SER A 57 14.89 1.88 -7.65
CA SER A 57 14.51 3.26 -7.96
C SER A 57 13.37 3.76 -7.06
N ALA A 58 12.41 2.91 -6.72
CA ALA A 58 11.31 3.24 -5.83
C ALA A 58 11.80 3.41 -4.37
N LEU A 59 12.70 2.54 -3.92
CA LEU A 59 13.32 2.67 -2.60
C LEU A 59 14.20 3.92 -2.51
N ALA A 60 14.96 4.27 -3.56
CA ALA A 60 15.71 5.52 -3.61
C ALA A 60 14.78 6.74 -3.54
N TYR A 61 13.67 6.75 -4.29
CA TYR A 61 12.67 7.81 -4.22
C TYR A 61 12.11 7.96 -2.80
N TYR A 62 11.82 6.84 -2.12
CA TYR A 62 11.36 6.89 -0.74
C TYR A 62 12.36 7.58 0.18
N TRP A 63 13.64 7.21 0.11
CA TRP A 63 14.65 7.80 1.00
C TRP A 63 14.86 9.30 0.74
N ASP A 64 14.73 9.75 -0.51
CA ASP A 64 14.82 11.18 -0.84
C ASP A 64 13.54 11.96 -0.46
N ASN A 65 12.41 11.28 -0.24
CA ASN A 65 11.09 11.88 0.04
C ASN A 65 10.42 11.30 1.30
N GLN A 66 11.22 10.81 2.26
CA GLN A 66 10.75 9.96 3.35
C GLN A 66 9.62 10.61 4.16
N ALA A 67 9.78 11.87 4.55
CA ALA A 67 8.79 12.59 5.35
C ALA A 67 7.42 12.71 4.65
N GLU A 68 7.41 12.93 3.33
CA GLU A 68 6.17 13.03 2.56
C GLU A 68 5.49 11.66 2.43
N VAL A 69 6.28 10.63 2.13
CA VAL A 69 5.74 9.27 1.96
C VAL A 69 5.26 8.69 3.30
N ASP A 70 5.97 8.90 4.39
CA ASP A 70 5.56 8.45 5.72
C ASP A 70 4.25 9.15 6.17
N ALA A 71 4.14 10.47 5.93
CA ALA A 71 2.90 11.21 6.20
C ALA A 71 1.72 10.70 5.36
N GLU A 72 1.98 10.30 4.11
CA GLU A 72 0.97 9.70 3.24
C GLU A 72 0.50 8.32 3.73
N ILE A 73 1.44 7.49 4.21
CA ILE A 73 1.14 6.18 4.79
C ILE A 73 0.23 6.35 6.01
N GLU A 74 0.57 7.25 6.92
CA GLU A 74 -0.22 7.52 8.13
C GLU A 74 -1.62 8.02 7.78
N ARG A 75 -1.72 9.03 6.88
CA ARG A 75 -3.00 9.58 6.43
C ARG A 75 -3.94 8.51 5.86
N ARG A 76 -3.39 7.56 5.10
CA ARG A 76 -4.17 6.45 4.53
C ARG A 76 -4.59 5.44 5.59
N PHE A 77 -3.73 5.16 6.55
CA PHE A 77 -4.06 4.30 7.68
C PHE A 77 -5.22 4.90 8.49
N GLU A 78 -5.12 6.17 8.89
CA GLU A 78 -6.19 6.88 9.60
C GLU A 78 -7.50 6.91 8.80
N TYR A 79 -7.43 7.13 7.49
CA TYR A 79 -8.60 7.11 6.63
C TYR A 79 -9.25 5.72 6.60
N ALA A 80 -8.46 4.66 6.43
CA ALA A 80 -8.97 3.28 6.43
C ALA A 80 -9.60 2.90 7.77
N GLU A 81 -8.98 3.30 8.89
CA GLU A 81 -9.50 3.07 10.24
C GLU A 81 -10.83 3.80 10.48
N ARG A 82 -10.92 5.07 10.06
CA ARG A 82 -12.17 5.83 10.13
C ARG A 82 -13.28 5.17 9.32
N MET A 83 -12.99 4.81 8.07
CA MET A 83 -13.94 4.10 7.21
C MET A 83 -14.39 2.78 7.82
N ARG A 84 -13.49 2.05 8.51
CA ARG A 84 -13.83 0.81 9.21
C ARG A 84 -14.78 1.05 10.39
N LEU A 85 -14.59 2.13 11.14
CA LEU A 85 -15.44 2.50 12.28
C LEU A 85 -16.81 3.01 11.81
N GLU A 86 -16.86 3.75 10.71
CA GLU A 86 -18.09 4.28 10.11
C GLU A 86 -18.85 3.22 9.30
N ALA A 87 -18.15 2.21 8.78
CA ALA A 87 -18.76 1.05 8.15
C ALA A 87 -19.56 0.28 9.18
N GLY A 88 -20.84 0.64 9.30
CA GLY A 88 -21.83 -0.10 10.07
C GLY A 88 -21.99 -1.54 9.58
N GLU A 89 -23.06 -2.20 10.00
CA GLU A 89 -23.27 -3.59 9.61
C GLU A 89 -23.36 -3.75 8.08
N SER A 90 -22.44 -4.54 7.50
CA SER A 90 -22.46 -4.85 6.07
C SER A 90 -23.82 -5.43 5.68
N PRO A 91 -24.43 -5.00 4.55
CA PRO A 91 -25.70 -5.53 4.08
C PRO A 91 -25.72 -7.06 3.93
N LEU A 92 -24.56 -7.64 3.58
CA LEU A 92 -24.39 -9.09 3.52
C LEU A 92 -24.52 -9.73 4.91
N VAL A 93 -23.88 -9.14 5.92
CA VAL A 93 -23.95 -9.61 7.31
C VAL A 93 -25.36 -9.47 7.85
N ALA A 94 -26.04 -8.35 7.59
CA ALA A 94 -27.44 -8.15 7.95
C ALA A 94 -28.35 -9.22 7.31
N LYS A 95 -28.17 -9.51 6.02
CA LYS A 95 -28.91 -10.55 5.29
C LYS A 95 -28.65 -11.96 5.84
N LEU A 96 -27.39 -12.31 6.08
CA LEU A 96 -27.03 -13.63 6.64
C LEU A 96 -27.55 -13.81 8.06
N ARG A 97 -27.59 -12.74 8.86
CA ARG A 97 -28.19 -12.76 10.20
C ARG A 97 -29.71 -12.91 10.13
N ALA A 98 -30.40 -12.21 9.22
CA ALA A 98 -31.84 -12.37 8.99
C ALA A 98 -32.21 -13.79 8.52
N GLN A 99 -31.31 -14.47 7.80
CA GLN A 99 -31.48 -15.86 7.36
C GLN A 99 -31.04 -16.90 8.40
N GLY A 100 -30.58 -16.48 9.59
CA GLY A 100 -30.13 -17.39 10.64
C GLY A 100 -28.80 -18.12 10.34
N LEU A 101 -28.11 -17.75 9.26
CA LEU A 101 -26.85 -18.35 8.80
C LEU A 101 -25.63 -17.83 9.57
N LEU A 102 -25.81 -16.77 10.38
CA LEU A 102 -24.77 -16.16 11.20
C LEU A 102 -25.23 -16.10 12.66
N LYS A 103 -24.73 -17.03 13.49
CA LYS A 103 -24.98 -17.02 14.95
C LYS A 103 -24.13 -15.92 15.61
N ARG A 104 -24.69 -15.19 16.58
CA ARG A 104 -23.91 -14.27 17.42
C ARG A 104 -22.76 -15.06 18.04
N ARG A 105 -21.52 -14.61 17.79
CA ARG A 105 -20.33 -15.15 18.44
C ARG A 105 -20.45 -14.79 19.92
N GLY A 106 -20.91 -15.75 20.72
CA GLY A 106 -20.88 -15.62 22.17
C GLY A 106 -19.42 -15.57 22.60
N TYR A 107 -18.98 -14.41 23.09
CA TYR A 107 -17.75 -14.33 23.84
C TYR A 107 -17.99 -15.04 25.17
N LYS A 108 -17.23 -16.12 25.41
CA LYS A 108 -16.95 -16.61 26.76
C LYS A 108 -15.85 -15.76 27.37
#